data_AF-E9JGC6-F1
#
_entry.id   AF-E9JGC6-F1
#
_cell.length_a   1.000
_cell.length_b   1.000
_cell.length_c   1.000
_cell.angle_alpha   90.00
_cell.angle_beta   90.00
_cell.angle_gamma   90.00
#
_symmetry.space_group_name_H-M   'P 1'
#
loop_
_entity.id
_entity.type
_entity.pdbx_description
1 polymer ?
#
loop_
_entity_poly.entity_id
_entity_poly.type
_entity_poly.pdbx_seq_one_letter_code
_entity_poly.pdbx_strand_id
1 'polypeptide(L)'
;DYVQLLTNITLDFNSLGMAFIDGMCKPYRSVGLIPEDTIFRTAVIMAHEMGHSLGMQHDRGLCNCASYTCIMSAAIHRQPTKVFSSCSYDDYEKYLLKYKPKCILDPPLRKDIASPPVCGNKIWEEGEECDCGSPEDCQNPCCDAETCELYPAAVCEDGPCCDKCKFKTAGTECRPASDECDVAEHCTGQSGDCPRNEFQRNGQPCLNNLGYCYNGDCPIMTNQCISLFGSRTTVAEDSCFQENLKGSKHGYCAKENGRKIPCAPQDVKCGRLYCLDNSTEEDPCKMHYLDADQHKGMVEPGTKCEDGKVCINRKCVDVNTAY
;
A
#
# COMPACT_ATOMS: atom_id res chain seq x y z
N ASP A 1 2.83 3.38 5.86
CA ASP A 1 2.45 2.77 4.57
C ASP A 1 3.28 1.57 4.18
N TYR A 2 4.61 1.66 4.28
CA TYR A 2 5.55 0.60 3.93
C TYR A 2 6.75 0.60 4.87
N VAL A 3 7.33 -0.57 5.13
CA VAL A 3 8.45 -0.73 6.08
C VAL A 3 9.58 -1.49 5.40
N GLN A 4 10.82 -1.02 5.52
CA GLN A 4 11.99 -1.80 5.13
C GLN A 4 12.88 -2.10 6.32
N LEU A 5 13.27 -3.36 6.45
CA LEU A 5 14.25 -3.82 7.44
C LEU A 5 15.64 -3.79 6.80
N LEU A 6 16.53 -2.95 7.33
CA LEU A 6 17.96 -2.99 7.03
C LEU A 6 18.64 -4.00 7.94
N THR A 7 19.51 -4.84 7.38
CA THR A 7 20.19 -5.91 8.13
C THR A 7 21.65 -6.05 7.72
N ASN A 8 22.49 -6.52 8.65
CA ASN A 8 23.87 -6.91 8.35
C ASN A 8 24.00 -8.41 8.01
N ILE A 9 22.88 -9.13 7.92
CA ILE A 9 22.86 -10.56 7.60
C ILE A 9 22.99 -10.73 6.09
N THR A 10 23.93 -11.59 5.68
CA THR A 10 24.02 -12.08 4.31
C THR A 10 22.85 -13.01 4.01
N LEU A 11 22.07 -12.69 2.97
CA LEU A 11 20.98 -13.53 2.51
C LEU A 11 21.51 -14.68 1.64
N ASP A 12 20.84 -15.83 1.72
CA ASP A 12 21.12 -16.96 0.84
C ASP A 12 20.87 -16.61 -0.64
N PHE A 13 21.40 -17.44 -1.55
CA PHE A 13 21.24 -17.31 -3.00
C PHE A 13 21.75 -15.99 -3.60
N ASN A 14 22.65 -15.28 -2.90
CA ASN A 14 23.15 -13.95 -3.28
C ASN A 14 22.03 -12.92 -3.48
N SER A 15 20.90 -13.07 -2.78
CA SER A 15 19.84 -12.06 -2.76
C SER A 15 20.37 -10.79 -2.10
N LEU A 16 20.11 -9.66 -2.73
CA LEU A 16 20.47 -8.33 -2.21
C LEU A 16 19.26 -7.57 -1.67
N GLY A 17 18.10 -8.21 -1.64
CA GLY A 17 16.85 -7.59 -1.26
C GLY A 17 15.68 -8.52 -1.51
N MET A 18 14.62 -8.36 -0.72
CA MET A 18 13.35 -9.06 -0.92
C MET A 18 12.18 -8.19 -0.50
N ALA A 19 11.15 -8.12 -1.34
CA ALA A 19 9.85 -7.55 -1.02
C ALA A 19 8.72 -8.32 -1.69
N PHE A 20 7.51 -8.15 -1.17
CA PHE A 20 6.32 -8.70 -1.82
C PHE A 20 5.89 -7.81 -2.99
N ILE A 21 5.56 -8.43 -4.11
CA ILE A 21 4.99 -7.75 -5.27
C ILE A 21 3.56 -7.32 -4.97
N ASP A 22 3.13 -6.12 -5.37
CA ASP A 22 1.82 -5.55 -5.06
C ASP A 22 1.57 -5.49 -3.52
N GLY A 23 2.63 -5.28 -2.76
CA GLY A 23 2.63 -5.32 -1.29
C GLY A 23 2.19 -4.02 -0.63
N MET A 24 2.30 -2.87 -1.32
CA MET A 24 2.05 -1.55 -0.75
C MET A 24 0.65 -1.45 -0.12
N CYS A 25 0.57 -0.82 1.05
CA CYS A 25 -0.61 -0.73 1.93
C CYS A 25 -1.13 -2.04 2.53
N LYS A 26 -0.62 -3.23 2.13
CA LYS A 26 -1.14 -4.50 2.64
C LYS A 26 -0.50 -4.86 3.99
N PRO A 27 -1.27 -5.07 5.08
CA PRO A 27 -0.73 -5.19 6.44
C PRO A 27 0.37 -6.24 6.65
N TYR A 28 0.35 -7.34 5.91
CA TYR A 28 1.33 -8.43 6.03
C TYR A 28 2.32 -8.49 4.87
N ARG A 29 2.24 -7.56 3.91
CA ARG A 29 3.00 -7.60 2.64
C ARG A 29 3.66 -6.27 2.29
N SER A 30 3.32 -5.18 2.96
CA SER A 30 3.92 -3.85 2.78
C SER A 30 5.26 -3.76 3.51
N VAL A 31 6.14 -4.71 3.22
CA VAL A 31 7.45 -4.86 3.87
C VAL A 31 8.53 -5.24 2.86
N GLY A 32 9.75 -4.80 3.12
CA GLY A 32 10.97 -5.21 2.41
C GLY A 32 12.12 -5.53 3.36
N LEU A 33 13.08 -6.33 2.89
CA LEU A 33 14.30 -6.69 3.62
C LEU A 33 15.50 -6.37 2.74
N ILE A 34 16.50 -5.69 3.28
CA ILE A 34 17.68 -5.23 2.55
C ILE A 34 18.94 -5.41 3.38
N PRO A 35 19.96 -6.12 2.88
CA PRO A 35 21.29 -6.11 3.46
C PRO A 35 21.97 -4.76 3.29
N GLU A 36 22.69 -4.30 4.31
CA GLU A 36 23.48 -3.07 4.24
C GLU A 36 24.67 -3.22 3.27
N ASP A 37 24.82 -2.23 2.39
CA ASP A 37 25.95 -2.03 1.47
C ASP A 37 26.37 -0.54 1.57
N THR A 38 27.17 -0.03 0.64
CA THR A 38 27.40 1.41 0.48
C THR A 38 26.09 2.19 0.37
N ILE A 39 26.06 3.44 0.85
CA ILE A 39 24.84 4.27 0.93
C ILE A 39 24.07 4.30 -0.40
N PHE A 40 24.75 4.58 -1.50
CA PHE A 40 24.10 4.68 -2.81
C PHE A 40 23.59 3.34 -3.34
N ARG A 41 24.35 2.24 -3.15
CA ARG A 41 23.88 0.89 -3.55
C ARG A 41 22.65 0.48 -2.72
N THR A 42 22.68 0.74 -1.42
CA THR A 42 21.55 0.48 -0.51
C THR A 42 20.31 1.27 -0.94
N ALA A 43 20.46 2.55 -1.32
CA ALA A 43 19.35 3.36 -1.83
C ALA A 43 18.73 2.79 -3.13
N VAL A 44 19.56 2.28 -4.05
CA VAL A 44 19.06 1.65 -5.29
C VAL A 44 18.31 0.35 -4.98
N ILE A 45 18.82 -0.46 -4.07
CA ILE A 45 18.13 -1.69 -3.63
C ILE A 45 16.80 -1.32 -2.93
N MET A 46 16.80 -0.29 -2.10
CA MET A 46 15.59 0.23 -1.45
C MET A 46 14.52 0.64 -2.47
N ALA A 47 14.92 1.37 -3.50
CA ALA A 47 14.04 1.72 -4.60
C ALA A 47 13.55 0.49 -5.40
N HIS A 48 14.40 -0.52 -5.61
CA HIS A 48 14.05 -1.77 -6.28
C HIS A 48 12.97 -2.55 -5.52
N GLU A 49 13.19 -2.78 -4.22
CA GLU A 49 12.26 -3.54 -3.39
C GLU A 49 10.93 -2.79 -3.16
N MET A 50 10.98 -1.47 -3.02
CA MET A 50 9.78 -0.63 -2.97
C MET A 50 9.03 -0.64 -4.31
N GLY A 51 9.77 -0.63 -5.43
CA GLY A 51 9.22 -0.78 -6.78
C GLY A 51 8.42 -2.08 -6.94
N HIS A 52 8.93 -3.20 -6.43
CA HIS A 52 8.16 -4.45 -6.37
C HIS A 52 6.86 -4.30 -5.58
N SER A 53 6.90 -3.67 -4.40
CA SER A 53 5.69 -3.41 -3.62
C SER A 53 4.68 -2.50 -4.31
N LEU A 54 5.14 -1.65 -5.22
CA LEU A 54 4.34 -0.82 -6.13
C LEU A 54 4.03 -1.52 -7.48
N GLY A 55 4.18 -2.84 -7.55
CA GLY A 55 3.76 -3.69 -8.67
C GLY A 55 4.74 -3.79 -9.84
N MET A 56 5.90 -3.13 -9.76
CA MET A 56 6.91 -3.21 -10.81
C MET A 56 7.55 -4.60 -10.87
N GLN A 57 7.69 -5.16 -12.07
CA GLN A 57 8.42 -6.41 -12.28
C GLN A 57 9.88 -6.13 -12.66
N HIS A 58 10.70 -7.19 -12.69
CA HIS A 58 12.03 -7.07 -13.27
C HIS A 58 11.98 -6.70 -14.75
N ASP A 59 12.97 -5.92 -15.17
CA ASP A 59 13.14 -5.51 -16.56
C ASP A 59 13.30 -6.71 -17.49
N ARG A 60 12.63 -6.66 -18.64
CA ARG A 60 12.63 -7.66 -19.71
C ARG A 60 13.39 -7.15 -20.93
N GLY A 61 13.62 -8.00 -21.93
CA GLY A 61 14.48 -7.66 -23.09
C GLY A 61 14.07 -6.45 -23.94
N LEU A 62 12.85 -5.91 -23.80
CA LEU A 62 12.38 -4.71 -24.51
C LEU A 62 12.34 -3.45 -23.61
N CYS A 63 12.71 -3.57 -22.33
CA CYS A 63 12.66 -2.49 -21.36
C CYS A 63 13.90 -1.62 -21.50
N ASN A 64 13.71 -0.31 -21.65
CA ASN A 64 14.79 0.64 -21.85
C ASN A 64 14.74 1.75 -20.81
N CYS A 65 15.90 2.25 -20.41
CA CYS A 65 16.06 3.48 -19.63
C CYS A 65 17.19 4.33 -20.24
N ALA A 66 17.28 5.60 -19.86
CA ALA A 66 18.34 6.52 -20.29
C ALA A 66 19.70 6.21 -19.63
N SER A 67 20.01 4.93 -19.41
CA SER A 67 21.26 4.45 -18.80
C SER A 67 21.53 2.99 -19.20
N TYR A 68 22.70 2.46 -18.83
CA TYR A 68 23.12 1.09 -19.18
C TYR A 68 22.52 0.00 -18.25
N THR A 69 21.94 0.40 -17.12
CA THR A 69 21.20 -0.45 -16.18
C THR A 69 20.08 0.39 -15.58
N CYS A 70 18.97 -0.24 -15.20
CA CYS A 70 17.83 0.43 -14.60
C CYS A 70 17.57 -0.16 -13.20
N ILE A 71 16.83 0.58 -12.36
CA ILE A 71 16.57 0.16 -10.97
C ILE A 71 15.97 -1.24 -10.90
N MET A 72 15.03 -1.59 -11.80
CA MET A 72 14.33 -2.89 -11.80
C MET A 72 15.08 -4.01 -12.56
N SER A 73 16.36 -3.84 -12.86
CA SER A 73 17.16 -4.93 -13.43
C SER A 73 17.27 -6.09 -12.42
N ALA A 74 17.06 -7.33 -12.88
CA ALA A 74 17.03 -8.52 -12.00
C ALA A 74 18.34 -8.78 -11.23
N ALA A 75 19.44 -8.18 -11.67
CA ALA A 75 20.71 -8.18 -10.97
C ALA A 75 21.26 -6.76 -10.92
N ILE A 76 21.76 -6.35 -9.74
CA ILE A 76 22.36 -5.03 -9.59
C ILE A 76 23.69 -4.97 -10.33
N HIS A 77 23.92 -3.88 -11.06
CA HIS A 77 25.20 -3.61 -11.70
C HIS A 77 26.26 -3.16 -10.67
N ARG A 78 27.55 -3.24 -11.04
CA ARG A 78 28.66 -2.75 -10.19
C ARG A 78 28.54 -1.25 -9.90
N GLN A 79 28.14 -0.51 -10.92
CA GLN A 79 27.77 0.90 -10.86
C GLN A 79 26.27 0.96 -11.13
N PRO A 80 25.41 1.00 -10.09
CA PRO A 80 23.99 1.12 -10.30
C PRO A 80 23.61 2.56 -10.72
N THR A 81 22.38 2.73 -11.19
CA THR A 81 21.86 4.02 -11.66
C THR A 81 20.60 4.37 -10.89
N LYS A 82 20.08 5.57 -11.13
CA LYS A 82 18.93 6.16 -10.43
C LYS A 82 17.70 6.31 -11.33
N VAL A 83 17.60 5.50 -12.38
CA VAL A 83 16.53 5.59 -13.38
C VAL A 83 15.72 4.29 -13.47
N PHE A 84 14.41 4.44 -13.47
CA PHE A 84 13.48 3.36 -13.81
C PHE A 84 13.41 3.15 -15.33
N SER A 85 13.02 1.95 -15.76
CA SER A 85 12.79 1.65 -17.19
C SER A 85 11.38 2.04 -17.62
N SER A 86 11.16 2.12 -18.94
CA SER A 86 9.83 2.31 -19.51
C SER A 86 8.82 1.26 -19.03
N CYS A 87 9.24 0.00 -18.89
CA CYS A 87 8.39 -1.08 -18.39
C CYS A 87 8.01 -0.89 -16.91
N SER A 88 8.93 -0.36 -16.09
CA SER A 88 8.64 -0.09 -14.68
C SER A 88 7.50 0.94 -14.55
N TYR A 89 7.48 1.97 -15.40
CA TYR A 89 6.38 2.94 -15.43
C TYR A 89 5.06 2.29 -15.87
N ASP A 90 5.07 1.47 -16.92
CA ASP A 90 3.88 0.76 -17.40
C ASP A 90 3.29 -0.17 -16.32
N ASP A 91 4.15 -0.87 -15.59
CA ASP A 91 3.74 -1.78 -14.51
C ASP A 91 3.18 -1.01 -13.32
N TYR A 92 3.80 0.12 -12.95
CA TYR A 92 3.34 1.00 -11.89
C TYR A 92 1.97 1.61 -12.20
N GLU A 93 1.75 2.09 -13.43
CA GLU A 93 0.46 2.62 -13.86
C GLU A 93 -0.64 1.55 -13.76
N LYS A 94 -0.37 0.33 -14.25
CA LYS A 94 -1.30 -0.80 -14.11
C LYS A 94 -1.60 -1.13 -12.66
N TYR A 95 -0.59 -1.09 -11.80
CA TYR A 95 -0.74 -1.32 -10.36
C TYR A 95 -1.67 -0.27 -9.72
N LEU A 96 -1.44 1.02 -9.99
CA LEU A 96 -2.29 2.10 -9.48
C LEU A 96 -3.73 1.98 -9.96
N LEU A 97 -3.93 1.71 -11.25
CA LEU A 97 -5.27 1.56 -11.84
C LEU A 97 -6.02 0.35 -11.28
N LYS A 98 -5.31 -0.76 -11.02
CA LYS A 98 -5.88 -2.00 -10.53
C LYS A 98 -6.19 -1.96 -9.04
N TYR A 99 -5.23 -1.51 -8.21
CA TYR A 99 -5.31 -1.65 -6.76
C TYR A 99 -5.69 -0.36 -6.02
N LYS A 100 -5.48 0.82 -6.63
CA LYS A 100 -5.84 2.14 -6.07
C LYS A 100 -5.46 2.28 -4.58
N PRO A 101 -4.17 2.10 -4.22
CA PRO A 101 -3.73 2.06 -2.83
C PRO A 101 -3.98 3.40 -2.13
N LYS A 102 -4.98 3.44 -1.22
CA LYS A 102 -5.38 4.67 -0.52
C LYS A 102 -4.33 5.20 0.45
N CYS A 103 -3.50 4.33 1.04
CA CYS A 103 -2.55 4.74 2.08
C CYS A 103 -1.37 5.59 1.58
N ILE A 104 -1.19 5.75 0.26
CA ILE A 104 -0.12 6.57 -0.33
C ILE A 104 -0.65 7.82 -1.03
N LEU A 105 -1.91 8.19 -0.80
CA LEU A 105 -2.53 9.37 -1.41
C LEU A 105 -2.23 10.64 -0.62
N ASP A 106 -2.08 10.54 0.69
CA ASP A 106 -1.90 11.69 1.57
C ASP A 106 -0.44 11.79 2.02
N PRO A 107 0.19 12.97 1.91
CA PRO A 107 1.52 13.18 2.47
C PRO A 107 1.47 13.12 4.02
N PRO A 108 2.57 12.70 4.68
CA PRO A 108 2.65 12.73 6.13
C PRO A 108 2.60 14.18 6.66
N LEU A 109 2.20 14.36 7.92
CA LEU A 109 2.36 15.65 8.57
C LEU A 109 3.85 15.95 8.74
N ARG A 110 4.23 17.21 8.56
CA ARG A 110 5.63 17.69 8.69
C ARG A 110 6.33 17.19 9.95
N LYS A 111 5.65 17.29 11.10
CA LYS A 111 6.12 16.84 12.42
C LYS A 111 6.37 15.32 12.54
N ASP A 112 5.78 14.53 11.65
CA ASP A 112 5.90 13.07 11.66
C ASP A 112 7.07 12.60 10.77
N ILE A 113 7.72 13.52 10.05
CA ILE A 113 8.92 13.26 9.25
C ILE A 113 10.14 13.28 10.17
N ALA A 114 10.79 12.12 10.32
CA ALA A 114 11.94 11.97 11.22
C ALA A 114 13.29 12.29 10.55
N SER A 115 13.34 12.41 9.22
CA SER A 115 14.55 12.81 8.50
C SER A 115 14.89 14.28 8.81
N PRO A 116 16.19 14.63 8.81
CA PRO A 116 16.58 16.03 8.75
C PRO A 116 15.98 16.69 7.50
N PRO A 117 15.41 17.91 7.60
CA PRO A 117 14.85 18.65 6.47
C PRO A 117 15.87 18.85 5.34
N VAL A 118 15.44 18.72 4.09
CA VAL A 118 16.28 18.94 2.90
C VAL A 118 15.55 19.79 1.87
N CYS A 119 15.84 21.10 1.89
CA CYS A 119 15.33 22.03 0.90
C CYS A 119 15.65 21.58 -0.54
N GLY A 120 14.61 21.52 -1.37
CA GLY A 120 14.64 21.17 -2.78
C GLY A 120 14.32 19.70 -3.07
N ASN A 121 13.84 18.94 -2.08
CA ASN A 121 13.48 17.52 -2.24
C ASN A 121 11.99 17.32 -2.61
N LYS A 122 11.21 18.41 -2.74
CA LYS A 122 9.76 18.43 -3.02
C LYS A 122 8.91 17.82 -1.89
N ILE A 123 9.45 17.72 -0.70
CA ILE A 123 8.75 17.29 0.51
C ILE A 123 8.82 18.47 1.46
N TRP A 124 7.68 19.13 1.68
CA TRP A 124 7.62 20.21 2.64
C TRP A 124 7.89 19.67 4.06
N GLU A 125 9.04 20.02 4.64
CA GLU A 125 9.51 19.50 5.94
C GLU A 125 9.43 20.56 7.07
N GLU A 126 9.71 20.16 8.31
CA GLU A 126 9.72 21.09 9.45
C GLU A 126 10.88 22.10 9.32
N GLY A 127 10.60 23.40 9.37
CA GLY A 127 11.60 24.45 9.22
C GLY A 127 11.63 25.10 7.83
N GLU A 128 10.92 24.52 6.86
CA GLU A 128 10.68 25.10 5.54
C GLU A 128 9.31 25.79 5.50
N GLU A 129 9.17 26.87 4.73
CA GLU A 129 7.88 27.48 4.45
C GLU A 129 7.24 26.93 3.17
N CYS A 130 8.05 26.34 2.28
CA CYS A 130 7.64 25.63 1.07
C CYS A 130 8.78 24.80 0.47
N ASP A 131 8.49 23.86 -0.44
CA ASP A 131 9.52 23.16 -1.23
C ASP A 131 8.98 22.76 -2.62
N CYS A 132 9.39 23.51 -3.65
CA CYS A 132 9.03 23.25 -5.06
C CYS A 132 10.11 22.49 -5.84
N GLY A 133 11.12 21.94 -5.16
CA GLY A 133 12.28 21.28 -5.76
C GLY A 133 13.46 22.21 -6.00
N SER A 134 14.40 21.79 -6.85
CA SER A 134 15.58 22.61 -7.15
C SER A 134 15.23 23.88 -7.94
N PRO A 135 16.09 24.92 -7.90
CA PRO A 135 15.86 26.15 -8.65
C PRO A 135 15.66 25.96 -10.16
N GLU A 136 16.25 24.91 -10.76
CA GLU A 136 16.08 24.59 -12.18
C GLU A 136 14.70 24.02 -12.51
N ASP A 137 14.10 23.28 -11.57
CA ASP A 137 12.85 22.56 -11.76
C ASP A 137 11.63 23.34 -11.22
N CYS A 138 11.84 24.25 -10.27
CA CYS A 138 10.77 24.97 -9.61
C CYS A 138 10.04 25.92 -10.55
N GLN A 139 8.72 25.72 -10.67
CA GLN A 139 7.82 26.58 -11.42
C GLN A 139 6.79 27.29 -10.51
N ASN A 140 6.89 27.11 -9.20
CA ASN A 140 5.91 27.64 -8.26
C ASN A 140 6.16 29.14 -8.01
N PRO A 141 5.21 30.03 -8.32
CA PRO A 141 5.38 31.47 -8.13
C PRO A 141 5.30 31.94 -6.66
N CYS A 142 5.06 31.02 -5.72
CA CYS A 142 4.89 31.30 -4.31
C CYS A 142 6.16 31.01 -3.47
N CYS A 143 7.12 30.28 -4.04
CA CYS A 143 8.27 29.72 -3.32
C CYS A 143 9.60 30.19 -3.88
N ASP A 144 10.53 30.51 -2.99
CA ASP A 144 11.93 30.65 -3.34
C ASP A 144 12.64 29.30 -3.21
N ALA A 145 12.96 28.67 -4.34
CA ALA A 145 13.56 27.34 -4.40
C ALA A 145 14.99 27.24 -3.82
N GLU A 146 15.70 28.37 -3.67
CA GLU A 146 17.05 28.36 -3.10
C GLU A 146 17.01 28.34 -1.56
N THR A 147 15.96 28.91 -0.98
CA THR A 147 15.83 29.13 0.47
C THR A 147 14.72 28.32 1.12
N CYS A 148 13.79 27.76 0.33
CA CYS A 148 12.56 27.11 0.81
C CYS A 148 11.69 28.02 1.68
N GLU A 149 11.71 29.32 1.36
CA GLU A 149 10.90 30.37 1.98
C GLU A 149 9.79 30.84 1.04
N LEU A 150 8.66 31.26 1.60
CA LEU A 150 7.57 31.83 0.83
C LEU A 150 7.92 33.26 0.39
N TYR A 151 7.52 33.64 -0.82
CA TYR A 151 7.62 35.04 -1.21
C TYR A 151 6.71 35.94 -0.36
N PRO A 152 7.02 37.24 -0.13
CA PRO A 152 6.38 38.08 0.89
C PRO A 152 4.85 38.26 0.87
N ALA A 153 4.17 37.89 -0.22
CA ALA A 153 2.70 37.95 -0.35
C ALA A 153 2.03 36.56 -0.35
N ALA A 154 2.82 35.50 -0.30
CA ALA A 154 2.36 34.13 -0.24
C ALA A 154 2.15 33.70 1.22
N VAL A 155 1.10 32.93 1.45
CA VAL A 155 0.83 32.27 2.74
C VAL A 155 0.75 30.74 2.61
N CYS A 156 0.82 30.25 1.37
CA CYS A 156 0.96 28.85 1.00
C CYS A 156 1.64 28.75 -0.35
N GLU A 157 2.18 27.57 -0.66
CA GLU A 157 2.87 27.27 -1.91
C GLU A 157 2.14 26.19 -2.70
N ASP A 158 1.89 25.06 -2.05
CA ASP A 158 1.18 23.91 -2.60
C ASP A 158 0.05 23.46 -1.66
N GLY A 159 -0.67 22.42 -2.10
CA GLY A 159 -1.69 21.73 -1.34
C GLY A 159 -3.11 22.01 -1.84
N PRO A 160 -4.05 21.07 -1.63
CA PRO A 160 -5.44 21.21 -2.11
C PRO A 160 -6.19 22.43 -1.55
N CYS A 161 -5.70 23.04 -0.46
CA CYS A 161 -6.25 24.25 0.14
C CYS A 161 -5.47 25.53 -0.20
N CYS A 162 -4.51 25.48 -1.12
CA CYS A 162 -3.84 26.66 -1.65
C CYS A 162 -4.42 27.04 -3.03
N ASP A 163 -4.68 28.33 -3.24
CA ASP A 163 -5.02 28.90 -4.54
C ASP A 163 -4.31 30.24 -4.71
N LYS A 164 -3.45 30.34 -5.73
CA LYS A 164 -2.67 31.56 -6.04
C LYS A 164 -1.94 32.12 -4.81
N CYS A 165 -1.20 31.26 -4.13
CA CYS A 165 -0.44 31.55 -2.92
C CYS A 165 -1.28 32.00 -1.71
N LYS A 166 -2.60 31.74 -1.71
CA LYS A 166 -3.52 32.09 -0.63
C LYS A 166 -4.33 30.89 -0.18
N PHE A 167 -4.66 30.84 1.10
CA PHE A 167 -5.57 29.82 1.61
C PHE A 167 -6.95 29.96 0.96
N LYS A 168 -7.51 28.82 0.53
CA LYS A 168 -8.92 28.70 0.16
C LYS A 168 -9.79 28.99 1.39
N THR A 169 -11.02 29.42 1.17
CA THR A 169 -11.93 29.77 2.27
C THR A 169 -12.29 28.55 3.11
N ALA A 170 -12.50 28.77 4.42
CA ALA A 170 -12.93 27.71 5.32
C ALA A 170 -14.23 27.04 4.81
N GLY A 171 -14.28 25.71 4.86
CA GLY A 171 -15.40 24.91 4.34
C GLY A 171 -15.33 24.60 2.83
N THR A 172 -14.28 25.03 2.12
CA THR A 172 -14.05 24.60 0.74
C THR A 172 -13.64 23.12 0.75
N GLU A 173 -14.36 22.26 0.04
CA GLU A 173 -13.99 20.84 -0.10
C GLU A 173 -12.62 20.73 -0.76
N CYS A 174 -11.70 20.01 -0.11
CA CYS A 174 -10.33 19.83 -0.58
C CYS A 174 -10.01 18.38 -0.92
N ARG A 175 -10.74 17.43 -0.33
CA ARG A 175 -10.71 16.03 -0.70
C ARG A 175 -12.14 15.47 -0.66
N PRO A 176 -12.70 15.03 -1.80
CA PRO A 176 -14.00 14.38 -1.80
C PRO A 176 -13.89 12.99 -1.16
N ALA A 177 -14.98 12.52 -0.55
CA ALA A 177 -15.09 11.14 -0.12
C ALA A 177 -15.02 10.20 -1.34
N SER A 178 -14.10 9.24 -1.30
CA SER A 178 -13.85 8.30 -2.40
C SER A 178 -14.95 7.25 -2.53
N ASP A 179 -15.54 6.85 -1.39
CA ASP A 179 -16.62 5.87 -1.28
C ASP A 179 -17.37 6.00 0.06
N GLU A 180 -18.28 5.09 0.34
CA GLU A 180 -19.12 5.11 1.54
C GLU A 180 -18.37 4.86 2.86
N CYS A 181 -17.11 4.39 2.81
CA CYS A 181 -16.24 4.19 3.96
C CYS A 181 -15.25 5.35 4.16
N ASP A 182 -15.37 6.40 3.35
CA ASP A 182 -14.53 7.59 3.37
C ASP A 182 -15.33 8.82 3.84
N VAL A 183 -14.63 9.84 4.34
CA VAL A 183 -15.23 11.13 4.74
C VAL A 183 -14.65 12.23 3.85
N ALA A 184 -15.41 13.29 3.54
CA ALA A 184 -14.87 14.41 2.78
C ALA A 184 -14.22 15.44 3.72
N GLU A 185 -13.02 15.92 3.38
CA GLU A 185 -12.35 16.99 4.13
C GLU A 185 -12.50 18.34 3.45
N HIS A 186 -12.48 19.36 4.30
CA HIS A 186 -12.68 20.74 3.92
C HIS A 186 -11.58 21.61 4.49
N CYS A 187 -11.16 22.61 3.73
CA CYS A 187 -10.15 23.57 4.14
C CYS A 187 -10.56 24.28 5.43
N THR A 188 -9.60 24.48 6.32
CA THR A 188 -9.78 25.24 7.56
C THR A 188 -9.77 26.76 7.33
N GLY A 189 -9.26 27.21 6.18
CA GLY A 189 -8.99 28.62 5.89
C GLY A 189 -7.71 29.16 6.55
N GLN A 190 -6.93 28.30 7.20
CA GLN A 190 -5.74 28.67 7.97
C GLN A 190 -4.48 27.90 7.54
N SER A 191 -4.61 26.97 6.58
CA SER A 191 -3.52 26.18 6.02
C SER A 191 -3.72 25.96 4.52
N GLY A 192 -2.62 25.77 3.78
CA GLY A 192 -2.61 25.32 2.38
C GLY A 192 -2.86 23.82 2.25
N ASP A 193 -2.66 23.09 3.35
CA ASP A 193 -2.93 21.66 3.45
C ASP A 193 -4.42 21.38 3.66
N CYS A 194 -4.90 20.31 3.02
CA CYS A 194 -6.16 19.69 3.41
C CYS A 194 -5.98 19.01 4.77
N PRO A 195 -6.99 19.01 5.67
CA PRO A 195 -6.92 18.23 6.89
C PRO A 195 -6.58 16.77 6.62
N ARG A 196 -6.04 16.09 7.66
CA ARG A 196 -5.72 14.67 7.58
C ARG A 196 -6.95 13.89 7.09
N ASN A 197 -6.72 12.98 6.15
CA ASN A 197 -7.72 12.04 5.67
C ASN A 197 -8.32 11.25 6.84
N GLU A 198 -9.62 11.42 7.04
CA GLU A 198 -10.42 10.69 8.01
C GLU A 198 -11.32 9.69 7.29
N PHE A 199 -11.42 8.51 7.89
CA PHE A 199 -12.29 7.45 7.38
C PHE A 199 -13.53 7.34 8.23
N GLN A 200 -14.58 6.74 7.65
CA GLN A 200 -15.70 6.30 8.45
C GLN A 200 -15.21 5.34 9.53
N ARG A 201 -15.90 5.36 10.67
CA ARG A 201 -15.57 4.47 11.79
C ARG A 201 -15.52 3.02 11.32
N ASN A 202 -14.51 2.29 11.81
CA ASN A 202 -14.44 0.86 11.59
C ASN A 202 -15.71 0.18 12.12
N GLY A 203 -16.24 -0.79 11.37
CA GLY A 203 -17.48 -1.49 11.71
C GLY A 203 -18.75 -0.85 11.16
N GLN A 204 -18.68 0.33 10.51
CA GLN A 204 -19.82 0.90 9.80
C GLN A 204 -20.22 -0.04 8.64
N PRO A 205 -21.49 -0.45 8.49
CA PRO A 205 -21.87 -1.32 7.38
C PRO A 205 -21.69 -0.65 6.02
N CYS A 206 -21.23 -1.42 5.04
CA CYS A 206 -20.94 -0.96 3.68
C CYS A 206 -21.38 -1.99 2.63
N LEU A 207 -21.47 -1.56 1.38
CA LEU A 207 -21.89 -2.31 0.20
C LEU A 207 -23.24 -3.00 0.42
N ASN A 208 -24.23 -2.26 0.92
CA ASN A 208 -25.54 -2.80 1.29
C ASN A 208 -25.47 -3.94 2.32
N ASN A 209 -24.68 -3.76 3.39
CA ASN A 209 -24.41 -4.76 4.45
C ASN A 209 -23.65 -6.01 4.00
N LEU A 210 -23.02 -5.99 2.82
CA LEU A 210 -22.12 -7.08 2.40
C LEU A 210 -20.79 -7.07 3.17
N GLY A 211 -20.41 -5.94 3.75
CA GLY A 211 -19.19 -5.79 4.55
C GLY A 211 -19.33 -4.75 5.65
N TYR A 212 -18.20 -4.48 6.31
CA TYR A 212 -18.03 -3.42 7.29
C TYR A 212 -16.78 -2.61 6.95
N CYS A 213 -16.84 -1.29 7.12
CA CYS A 213 -15.72 -0.41 6.87
C CYS A 213 -14.54 -0.77 7.77
N TYR A 214 -13.35 -0.75 7.19
CA TYR A 214 -12.09 -1.01 7.86
C TYR A 214 -11.01 -0.15 7.24
N ASN A 215 -10.55 0.86 7.98
CA ASN A 215 -9.52 1.82 7.60
C ASN A 215 -9.75 2.43 6.20
N GLY A 216 -10.98 2.90 5.96
CA GLY A 216 -11.36 3.55 4.69
C GLY A 216 -11.79 2.61 3.57
N ASP A 217 -11.68 1.29 3.75
CA ASP A 217 -12.09 0.29 2.76
C ASP A 217 -13.29 -0.54 3.22
N CYS A 218 -14.01 -1.16 2.28
CA CYS A 218 -15.03 -2.17 2.55
C CYS A 218 -14.54 -3.57 2.12
N PRO A 219 -13.72 -4.27 2.92
CA PRO A 219 -13.17 -5.56 2.54
C PRO A 219 -14.27 -6.65 2.51
N ILE A 220 -14.48 -7.23 1.33
CA ILE A 220 -15.39 -8.37 1.14
C ILE A 220 -14.68 -9.52 0.42
N MET A 221 -15.04 -10.76 0.78
CA MET A 221 -14.43 -11.96 0.20
C MET A 221 -14.58 -12.05 -1.32
N THR A 222 -15.72 -11.61 -1.87
CA THR A 222 -15.98 -11.62 -3.32
C THR A 222 -14.95 -10.77 -4.08
N ASN A 223 -14.68 -9.55 -3.62
CA ASN A 223 -13.70 -8.67 -4.26
C ASN A 223 -12.27 -9.22 -4.11
N GLN A 224 -11.96 -9.89 -3.00
CA GLN A 224 -10.68 -10.58 -2.83
C GLN A 224 -10.53 -11.74 -3.82
N CYS A 225 -11.57 -12.55 -4.03
CA CYS A 225 -11.56 -13.61 -5.06
C CYS A 225 -11.35 -13.03 -6.45
N ILE A 226 -12.10 -11.98 -6.81
CA ILE A 226 -11.95 -11.27 -8.08
C ILE A 226 -10.53 -10.72 -8.27
N SER A 227 -9.94 -10.15 -7.22
CA SER A 227 -8.57 -9.63 -7.27
C SER A 227 -7.52 -10.73 -7.48
N LEU A 228 -7.76 -11.94 -6.97
CA LEU A 228 -6.83 -13.07 -7.08
C LEU A 228 -6.96 -13.82 -8.40
N PHE A 229 -8.19 -14.00 -8.89
CA PHE A 229 -8.49 -14.93 -9.99
C PHE A 229 -9.24 -14.31 -11.17
N GLY A 230 -9.69 -13.06 -11.05
CA GLY A 230 -10.41 -12.34 -12.10
C GLY A 230 -11.93 -12.27 -11.89
N SER A 231 -12.57 -11.46 -12.72
CA SER A 231 -13.97 -11.01 -12.55
C SER A 231 -15.06 -12.10 -12.58
N ARG A 232 -14.74 -13.32 -13.01
CA ARG A 232 -15.68 -14.45 -13.07
C ARG A 232 -15.75 -15.28 -11.79
N THR A 233 -14.95 -14.94 -10.78
CA THR A 233 -14.82 -15.73 -9.56
C THR A 233 -15.69 -15.21 -8.43
N THR A 234 -16.20 -16.13 -7.63
CA THR A 234 -17.02 -15.86 -6.43
C THR A 234 -16.41 -16.53 -5.21
N VAL A 235 -16.99 -16.31 -4.03
CA VAL A 235 -16.60 -17.03 -2.81
C VAL A 235 -17.02 -18.49 -2.93
N ALA A 236 -16.15 -19.41 -2.50
CA ALA A 236 -16.50 -20.83 -2.46
C ALA A 236 -17.48 -21.14 -1.32
N GLU A 237 -18.08 -22.33 -1.39
CA GLU A 237 -18.95 -22.88 -0.34
C GLU A 237 -18.24 -22.98 1.01
N ASP A 238 -19.01 -22.91 2.11
CA ASP A 238 -18.51 -22.97 3.48
C ASP A 238 -17.71 -24.25 3.79
N SER A 239 -18.04 -25.34 3.09
CA SER A 239 -17.33 -26.63 3.19
C SER A 239 -15.84 -26.49 2.85
N CYS A 240 -15.47 -25.63 1.90
CA CYS A 240 -14.07 -25.40 1.52
C CYS A 240 -13.26 -24.77 2.66
N PHE A 241 -13.88 -23.91 3.46
CA PHE A 241 -13.21 -23.24 4.58
C PHE A 241 -12.87 -24.21 5.72
N GLN A 242 -13.49 -25.40 5.78
CA GLN A 242 -13.16 -26.42 6.77
C GLN A 242 -11.72 -26.94 6.63
N GLU A 243 -11.10 -26.77 5.45
CA GLU A 243 -9.68 -27.05 5.24
C GLU A 243 -8.76 -26.23 6.17
N ASN A 244 -9.23 -25.06 6.63
CA ASN A 244 -8.49 -24.22 7.57
C ASN A 244 -8.35 -24.82 8.98
N LEU A 245 -9.16 -25.84 9.32
CA LEU A 245 -9.05 -26.59 10.58
C LEU A 245 -7.84 -27.54 10.61
N LYS A 246 -7.28 -27.88 9.44
CA LYS A 246 -6.22 -28.89 9.36
C LYS A 246 -4.85 -28.36 9.82
N GLY A 247 -4.64 -27.05 9.80
CA GLY A 247 -3.31 -26.47 10.03
C GLY A 247 -2.32 -26.92 8.96
N SER A 248 -2.81 -27.10 7.72
CA SER A 248 -2.05 -27.63 6.61
C SER A 248 -1.10 -26.58 6.03
N LYS A 249 -0.41 -26.94 4.94
CA LYS A 249 0.47 -26.00 4.23
C LYS A 249 -0.26 -24.73 3.80
N HIS A 250 -1.51 -24.82 3.36
CA HIS A 250 -2.28 -23.67 2.88
C HIS A 250 -3.45 -23.29 3.79
N GLY A 251 -4.03 -24.23 4.53
CA GLY A 251 -5.20 -24.02 5.37
C GLY A 251 -4.85 -23.89 6.85
N TYR A 252 -4.78 -22.66 7.34
CA TYR A 252 -4.42 -22.31 8.72
C TYR A 252 -4.90 -20.89 9.05
N CYS A 253 -4.86 -20.48 10.32
CA CYS A 253 -5.18 -19.10 10.74
C CYS A 253 -3.93 -18.33 11.14
N ALA A 254 -3.12 -18.88 12.05
CA ALA A 254 -1.95 -18.20 12.59
C ALA A 254 -0.65 -18.93 12.25
N LYS A 255 0.47 -18.22 12.42
CA LYS A 255 1.80 -18.80 12.27
C LYS A 255 2.68 -18.31 13.42
N GLU A 256 3.18 -19.25 14.22
CA GLU A 256 4.07 -18.97 15.34
C GLU A 256 5.40 -19.69 15.10
N ASN A 257 6.51 -18.96 15.08
CA ASN A 257 7.86 -19.51 14.84
C ASN A 257 7.93 -20.46 13.63
N GLY A 258 7.26 -20.10 12.53
CA GLY A 258 7.21 -20.94 11.33
C GLY A 258 6.12 -22.01 11.31
N ARG A 259 5.60 -22.43 12.49
CA ARG A 259 4.55 -23.44 12.61
C ARG A 259 3.19 -22.85 12.27
N LYS A 260 2.47 -23.51 11.36
CA LYS A 260 1.10 -23.15 10.97
C LYS A 260 0.12 -23.68 12.02
N ILE A 261 -0.74 -22.80 12.51
CA ILE A 261 -1.71 -23.09 13.56
C ILE A 261 -3.10 -23.21 12.91
N PRO A 262 -3.80 -24.34 13.11
CA PRO A 262 -5.15 -24.51 12.60
C PRO A 262 -6.09 -23.44 13.16
N CYS A 263 -7.11 -23.08 12.39
CA CYS A 263 -8.17 -22.22 12.89
C CYS A 263 -8.99 -22.93 13.97
N ALA A 264 -9.56 -22.15 14.90
CA ALA A 264 -10.69 -22.65 15.68
C ALA A 264 -11.93 -22.78 14.75
N PRO A 265 -12.93 -23.60 15.10
CA PRO A 265 -14.14 -23.78 14.28
C PRO A 265 -14.84 -22.48 13.89
N GLN A 266 -14.91 -21.51 14.80
CA GLN A 266 -15.52 -20.20 14.55
C GLN A 266 -14.66 -19.26 13.69
N ASP A 267 -13.38 -19.57 13.51
CA ASP A 267 -12.41 -18.70 12.82
C ASP A 267 -12.09 -19.17 11.39
N VAL A 268 -12.73 -20.25 10.93
CA VAL A 268 -12.43 -20.87 9.61
C VAL A 268 -12.57 -19.90 8.43
N LYS A 269 -13.43 -18.89 8.57
CA LYS A 269 -13.63 -17.81 7.59
C LYS A 269 -12.55 -16.72 7.61
N CYS A 270 -11.57 -16.79 8.51
CA CYS A 270 -10.48 -15.82 8.65
C CYS A 270 -9.07 -16.38 8.35
N GLY A 271 -9.01 -17.63 7.88
CA GLY A 271 -7.79 -18.30 7.42
C GLY A 271 -7.51 -18.06 5.93
N ARG A 272 -7.23 -19.14 5.18
CA ARG A 272 -7.13 -19.12 3.72
C ARG A 272 -8.48 -18.77 3.11
N LEU A 273 -8.47 -17.90 2.10
CA LEU A 273 -9.63 -17.61 1.26
C LEU A 273 -9.79 -18.72 0.22
N TYR A 274 -11.03 -19.18 0.06
CA TYR A 274 -11.44 -20.15 -0.95
C TYR A 274 -12.45 -19.50 -1.90
N CYS A 275 -12.24 -19.71 -3.18
CA CYS A 275 -13.01 -19.10 -4.27
C CYS A 275 -13.52 -20.17 -5.23
N LEU A 276 -14.59 -19.86 -5.94
CA LEU A 276 -15.14 -20.67 -7.02
C LEU A 276 -14.87 -19.96 -8.35
N ASP A 277 -14.30 -20.69 -9.31
CA ASP A 277 -14.15 -20.21 -10.68
C ASP A 277 -15.30 -20.70 -11.54
N ASN A 278 -16.26 -19.82 -11.83
CA ASN A 278 -17.45 -20.18 -12.61
C ASN A 278 -17.14 -20.53 -14.08
N SER A 279 -15.89 -20.40 -14.54
CA SER A 279 -15.48 -20.80 -15.89
C SER A 279 -15.00 -22.24 -16.02
N THR A 280 -14.61 -22.85 -14.90
CA THR A 280 -14.10 -24.23 -14.84
C THR A 280 -14.64 -24.87 -13.56
N GLU A 281 -15.67 -25.72 -13.66
CA GLU A 281 -16.22 -26.47 -12.50
C GLU A 281 -15.25 -27.54 -11.94
N GLU A 282 -13.98 -27.54 -12.33
CA GLU A 282 -13.00 -28.56 -11.97
C GLU A 282 -12.42 -28.41 -10.55
N ASP A 283 -12.43 -27.20 -9.97
CA ASP A 283 -11.94 -26.93 -8.60
C ASP A 283 -12.91 -26.03 -7.81
N PRO A 284 -13.85 -26.61 -7.04
CA PRO A 284 -14.83 -25.85 -6.28
C PRO A 284 -14.23 -25.12 -5.05
N CYS A 285 -12.99 -25.45 -4.67
CA CYS A 285 -12.30 -24.89 -3.52
C CYS A 285 -10.97 -24.25 -3.95
N LYS A 286 -10.98 -23.50 -5.06
CA LYS A 286 -9.80 -22.83 -5.59
C LYS A 286 -9.22 -21.88 -4.56
N MET A 287 -7.92 -21.95 -4.34
CA MET A 287 -7.21 -21.11 -3.37
C MET A 287 -5.89 -20.62 -3.96
N HIS A 288 -5.42 -19.46 -3.48
CA HIS A 288 -4.13 -18.91 -3.90
C HIS A 288 -3.09 -19.24 -2.84
N TYR A 289 -1.99 -19.88 -3.22
CA TYR A 289 -0.87 -20.16 -2.33
C TYR A 289 0.45 -20.15 -3.10
N LEU A 290 1.44 -19.44 -2.56
CA LEU A 290 2.83 -19.49 -3.00
C LEU A 290 3.72 -19.65 -1.76
N ASP A 291 4.76 -20.47 -1.84
CA ASP A 291 5.68 -20.65 -0.70
C ASP A 291 6.42 -19.37 -0.35
N ALA A 292 6.76 -18.56 -1.36
CA ALA A 292 7.38 -17.26 -1.22
C ALA A 292 6.44 -16.17 -0.70
N ASP A 293 5.12 -16.34 -0.83
CA ASP A 293 4.11 -15.38 -0.36
C ASP A 293 2.87 -16.10 0.18
N GLN A 294 3.02 -16.55 1.42
CA GLN A 294 1.99 -17.33 2.11
C GLN A 294 0.83 -16.45 2.60
N HIS A 295 1.04 -15.13 2.71
CA HIS A 295 0.02 -14.18 3.16
C HIS A 295 -0.95 -13.83 2.03
N LYS A 296 -0.48 -13.74 0.78
CA LYS A 296 -1.37 -13.56 -0.38
C LYS A 296 -2.33 -14.73 -0.51
N GLY A 297 -3.63 -14.43 -0.56
CA GLY A 297 -4.71 -15.40 -0.57
C GLY A 297 -5.27 -15.75 0.80
N MET A 298 -4.73 -15.23 1.90
CA MET A 298 -5.42 -15.25 3.19
C MET A 298 -6.50 -14.18 3.21
N VAL A 299 -7.59 -14.42 3.94
CA VAL A 299 -8.69 -13.43 4.08
C VAL A 299 -8.16 -12.12 4.68
N GLU A 300 -8.47 -10.99 4.07
CA GLU A 300 -7.97 -9.68 4.53
C GLU A 300 -8.58 -9.28 5.90
N PRO A 301 -7.83 -8.56 6.76
CA PRO A 301 -8.40 -8.05 8.01
C PRO A 301 -9.56 -7.08 7.75
N GLY A 302 -10.52 -7.03 8.67
CA GLY A 302 -11.77 -6.28 8.53
C GLY A 302 -12.84 -6.98 7.69
N THR A 303 -12.50 -8.05 6.97
CA THR A 303 -13.48 -8.78 6.14
C THR A 303 -14.60 -9.36 7.00
N LYS A 304 -15.85 -9.16 6.59
CA LYS A 304 -17.02 -9.77 7.20
C LYS A 304 -16.92 -11.30 7.12
N CYS A 305 -16.92 -11.97 8.27
CA CYS A 305 -16.86 -13.45 8.35
C CYS A 305 -18.21 -14.08 8.69
N GLU A 306 -19.06 -13.36 9.42
CA GLU A 306 -20.45 -13.69 9.73
C GLU A 306 -21.23 -12.37 9.90
N ASP A 307 -22.56 -12.43 10.02
CA ASP A 307 -23.34 -11.26 10.38
C ASP A 307 -22.93 -10.72 11.75
N GLY A 308 -22.60 -9.43 11.81
CA GLY A 308 -22.09 -8.76 13.02
C GLY A 308 -20.63 -9.08 13.37
N LYS A 309 -19.89 -9.79 12.51
CA LYS A 309 -18.50 -10.18 12.80
C LYS A 309 -17.52 -9.91 11.67
N VAL A 310 -16.27 -9.67 12.04
CA VAL A 310 -15.15 -9.33 11.15
C VAL A 310 -13.90 -10.12 11.50
N CYS A 311 -13.03 -10.31 10.50
CA CYS A 311 -11.74 -10.96 10.69
C CYS A 311 -10.70 -9.98 11.24
N ILE A 312 -10.27 -10.17 12.49
CA ILE A 312 -9.16 -9.40 13.09
C ILE A 312 -8.13 -10.38 13.63
N ASN A 313 -6.86 -10.18 13.27
CA ASN A 313 -5.77 -11.06 13.66
C ASN A 313 -6.08 -12.55 13.42
N ARG A 314 -6.73 -12.84 12.28
CA ARG A 314 -7.09 -14.21 11.84
C ARG A 314 -8.15 -14.88 12.72
N LYS A 315 -8.93 -14.10 13.46
CA LYS A 315 -10.08 -14.54 14.27
C LYS A 315 -11.36 -13.84 13.82
N CYS A 316 -12.48 -14.54 13.86
CA CYS A 316 -13.80 -13.99 13.56
C CYS A 316 -14.43 -13.44 14.85
N VAL A 317 -14.39 -12.12 15.01
CA VAL A 317 -14.77 -11.43 16.25
C VAL A 317 -15.93 -10.47 16.03
N ASP A 318 -16.68 -10.17 17.10
CA ASP A 318 -17.82 -9.24 17.05
C ASP A 318 -17.36 -7.83 16.69
N VAL A 319 -18.05 -7.23 15.72
CA VAL A 319 -17.72 -5.91 15.16
C VAL A 319 -17.72 -4.80 16.22
N ASN A 320 -18.53 -4.94 17.29
CA ASN A 320 -18.61 -3.95 18.37
C ASN A 320 -17.44 -4.05 19.37
N THR A 321 -16.64 -5.12 19.29
CA THR A 321 -15.47 -5.35 20.16
C THR A 321 -14.15 -5.42 19.40
N ALA A 322 -14.22 -5.30 18.07
CA ALA A 322 -13.10 -5.46 17.16
C ALA A 322 -12.18 -4.23 17.08
N TYR A 323 -12.72 -3.05 17.39
CA TYR A 323 -12.12 -1.73 17.11
C TYR A 323 -12.11 -0.83 18.34
#